data_AF-A0A369KVF5-F1
#
_entry.id   AF-A0A369KVF5-F1
#
_cell.length_a   1.000
_cell.length_b   1.000
_cell.length_c   1.000
_cell.angle_alpha   90.00
_cell.angle_beta   90.00
_cell.angle_gamma   90.00
#
_symmetry.space_group_name_H-M   'P 1'
#
loop_
_entity.id
_entity.type
_entity.pdbx_description
1 polymer ?
#
loop_
_entity_poly.entity_id
_entity_poly.type
_entity_poly.pdbx_seq_one_letter_code
_entity_poly.pdbx_strand_id
1 'polypeptide(L)'
;MNLLEIFFIVIILFHAFLMLVDEFYCHKKRWLPKWERVGHPVDTACFLLCYILVIFFPMNKAIFFVFLINAVFSCFLIVKDEAVHLKYANSFEQYLHALLFVLHPVILCILFFSWSLFAKSEFLFFNYFDFKLLKYVILTQFILAIIFFWYQIIYWNFVIKDNVYDAKRNSK
;
A
#
# COMPACT_ATOMS: atom_id res chain seq x y z
N MET A 1 -7.07 2.48 25.63
CA MET A 1 -6.72 1.92 24.31
C MET A 1 -6.87 0.41 24.42
N ASN A 2 -7.68 -0.21 23.56
CA ASN A 2 -7.88 -1.66 23.59
C ASN A 2 -6.60 -2.36 23.09
N LEU A 3 -6.17 -3.49 23.70
CA LEU A 3 -5.01 -4.25 23.26
C LEU A 3 -5.05 -4.58 21.76
N LEU A 4 -6.23 -4.90 21.22
CA LEU A 4 -6.43 -5.18 19.79
C LEU A 4 -6.18 -3.93 18.92
N GLU A 5 -6.61 -2.76 19.38
CA GLU A 5 -6.36 -1.48 18.71
C GLU A 5 -4.86 -1.17 18.65
N ILE A 6 -4.14 -1.40 19.76
CA ILE A 6 -2.67 -1.26 19.80
C ILE A 6 -2.02 -2.19 18.80
N PHE A 7 -2.42 -3.46 18.79
CA PHE A 7 -1.88 -4.48 17.90
C PHE A 7 -2.05 -4.09 16.42
N PHE A 8 -3.25 -3.65 16.01
CA PHE A 8 -3.49 -3.18 14.63
C PHE A 8 -2.63 -1.97 14.27
N ILE A 9 -2.51 -0.99 15.16
CA ILE A 9 -1.69 0.20 14.92
C ILE A 9 -0.21 -0.19 14.76
N VAL A 10 0.31 -1.09 15.60
CA VAL A 10 1.70 -1.57 15.50
C VAL A 10 1.95 -2.25 14.14
N ILE A 11 1.02 -3.09 13.67
CA ILE A 11 1.14 -3.73 12.36
C ILE A 11 1.15 -2.68 11.23
N ILE A 12 0.24 -1.69 11.28
CA ILE A 12 0.18 -0.61 10.28
C ILE A 12 1.50 0.18 10.25
N LEU A 13 2.01 0.57 11.42
CA LEU A 13 3.26 1.33 11.53
C LEU A 13 4.46 0.51 11.05
N PHE A 14 4.49 -0.78 11.37
CA PHE A 14 5.54 -1.68 10.93
C PHE A 14 5.52 -1.84 9.40
N HIS A 15 4.36 -2.08 8.80
CA HIS A 15 4.21 -2.11 7.34
C HIS A 15 4.65 -0.80 6.69
N ALA A 16 4.22 0.34 7.22
CA ALA A 16 4.62 1.65 6.71
C ALA A 16 6.14 1.85 6.78
N PHE A 17 6.78 1.43 7.88
CA PHE A 17 8.24 1.49 8.02
C PHE A 17 8.95 0.66 6.95
N LEU A 18 8.51 -0.58 6.71
CA LEU A 18 9.11 -1.44 5.69
C LEU A 18 8.95 -0.86 4.28
N MET A 19 7.78 -0.28 3.96
CA MET A 19 7.56 0.44 2.69
C MET A 19 8.52 1.63 2.52
N LEU A 20 8.82 2.37 3.60
CA LEU A 20 9.79 3.47 3.55
C LEU A 20 11.21 2.95 3.31
N VAL A 21 11.60 1.84 3.96
CA VAL A 21 12.90 1.20 3.72
C VAL A 21 13.01 0.76 2.26
N ASP A 22 11.97 0.12 1.73
CA ASP A 22 11.97 -0.33 0.35
C ASP A 22 12.16 0.84 -0.64
N GLU A 23 11.29 1.84 -0.55
CA GLU A 23 11.28 2.96 -1.48
C GLU A 23 12.53 3.83 -1.38
N PHE A 24 12.94 4.20 -0.17
CA PHE A 24 13.98 5.20 0.03
C PHE A 24 15.38 4.61 0.13
N TYR A 25 15.52 3.32 0.40
CA TYR A 25 16.81 2.64 0.45
C TYR A 25 17.00 1.66 -0.72
N CYS A 26 16.13 0.65 -0.88
CA CYS A 26 16.30 -0.40 -1.90
C CYS A 26 16.16 0.17 -3.31
N HIS A 27 15.03 0.81 -3.62
CA HIS A 27 14.75 1.36 -4.95
C HIS A 27 15.74 2.45 -5.38
N LYS A 28 16.15 3.33 -4.46
CA LYS A 28 17.18 4.34 -4.77
C LYS A 28 18.55 3.73 -5.05
N LYS A 29 18.92 2.65 -4.36
CA LYS A 29 20.21 1.99 -4.53
C LYS A 29 20.34 1.30 -5.89
N ARG A 30 19.30 0.58 -6.33
CA ARG A 30 19.34 -0.19 -7.60
C ARG A 30 18.76 0.52 -8.81
N TRP A 31 18.04 1.62 -8.60
CA TRP A 31 17.20 2.30 -9.59
C TRP A 31 16.01 1.48 -10.08
N LEU A 32 14.92 2.17 -10.42
CA LEU A 32 13.68 1.53 -10.85
C LEU A 32 13.63 1.31 -12.39
N PRO A 33 13.51 0.07 -12.89
CA PRO A 33 13.25 -0.22 -14.28
C PRO A 33 11.87 0.30 -14.71
N LYS A 34 11.68 0.52 -16.01
CA LYS A 34 10.45 1.16 -16.55
C LYS A 34 9.16 0.44 -16.16
N TRP A 35 9.20 -0.89 -16.03
CA TRP A 35 8.04 -1.69 -15.68
C TRP A 35 7.54 -1.39 -14.26
N GLU A 36 8.46 -1.41 -13.28
CA GLU A 36 8.14 -1.08 -11.88
C GLU A 36 7.67 0.37 -11.72
N ARG A 37 8.14 1.31 -12.57
CA ARG A 37 7.71 2.73 -12.52
C ARG A 37 6.25 2.97 -12.85
N VAL A 38 5.66 2.07 -13.63
CA VAL A 38 4.23 2.09 -13.96
C VAL A 38 3.47 1.11 -13.08
N GLY A 39 4.09 -0.04 -12.77
CA GLY A 39 3.54 -1.05 -11.87
C GLY A 39 3.21 -0.49 -10.50
N HIS A 40 4.18 0.12 -9.80
CA HIS A 40 4.00 0.53 -8.41
C HIS A 40 2.86 1.56 -8.22
N PRO A 41 2.69 2.57 -9.10
CA PRO A 41 1.50 3.42 -9.04
C PRO A 41 0.19 2.65 -9.23
N VAL A 42 0.13 1.67 -10.14
CA VAL A 42 -1.08 0.84 -10.34
C VAL A 42 -1.39 0.03 -9.08
N ASP A 43 -0.38 -0.55 -8.45
CA ASP A 43 -0.54 -1.34 -7.23
C ASP A 43 -1.06 -0.46 -6.08
N THR A 44 -0.47 0.73 -5.93
CA THR A 44 -0.90 1.74 -4.94
C THR A 44 -2.31 2.24 -5.23
N ALA A 45 -2.69 2.44 -6.50
CA ALA A 45 -4.04 2.85 -6.87
C ALA A 45 -5.09 1.79 -6.51
N CYS A 46 -4.81 0.50 -6.78
CA CYS A 46 -5.69 -0.60 -6.38
C CYS A 46 -5.82 -0.71 -4.85
N PHE A 47 -4.72 -0.49 -4.12
CA PHE A 47 -4.76 -0.43 -2.66
C PHE A 47 -5.56 0.78 -2.15
N LEU A 48 -5.37 1.97 -2.72
CA LEU A 48 -6.13 3.18 -2.40
C LEU A 48 -7.63 3.01 -2.67
N LEU A 49 -8.01 2.24 -3.69
CA LEU A 49 -9.40 1.94 -3.96
C LEU A 49 -10.05 1.17 -2.79
N CYS A 50 -9.33 0.27 -2.12
CA CYS A 50 -9.82 -0.37 -0.89
C CYS A 50 -10.10 0.66 0.22
N TYR A 51 -9.23 1.66 0.40
CA TYR A 51 -9.47 2.74 1.37
C TYR A 51 -10.69 3.58 0.99
N ILE A 52 -10.83 3.92 -0.29
CA ILE A 52 -11.95 4.73 -0.77
C ILE A 52 -13.28 4.04 -0.44
N LEU A 53 -13.38 2.73 -0.71
CA LEU A 53 -14.57 1.95 -0.40
C LEU A 53 -14.88 1.96 1.11
N VAL A 54 -13.86 1.77 1.95
CA VAL A 54 -14.03 1.70 3.41
C VAL A 54 -14.36 3.05 4.04
N ILE A 55 -13.71 4.13 3.60
CA ILE A 55 -13.86 5.46 4.19
C ILE A 55 -15.15 6.14 3.75
N PHE A 56 -15.54 5.99 2.49
CA PHE A 56 -16.60 6.82 1.89
C PHE A 56 -17.91 6.08 1.61
N PHE A 57 -17.94 4.75 1.62
CA PHE A 57 -19.14 3.99 1.27
C PHE A 57 -19.68 3.19 2.47
N PRO A 58 -21.02 3.12 2.63
CA PRO A 58 -21.64 2.25 3.62
C PRO A 58 -21.39 0.78 3.29
N MET A 59 -21.24 -0.03 4.33
CA MET A 59 -20.98 -1.46 4.18
C MET A 59 -22.30 -2.20 3.90
N ASN A 60 -22.69 -2.24 2.63
CA ASN A 60 -23.77 -3.07 2.10
C ASN A 60 -23.21 -4.27 1.32
N LYS A 61 -24.07 -5.21 0.94
CA LYS A 61 -23.66 -6.45 0.23
C LYS A 61 -22.89 -6.19 -1.06
N ALA A 62 -23.30 -5.21 -1.87
CA ALA A 62 -22.67 -4.93 -3.16
C ALA A 62 -21.26 -4.37 -2.99
N ILE A 63 -21.10 -3.34 -2.15
CA ILE A 63 -19.81 -2.70 -1.89
C ILE A 63 -18.85 -3.66 -1.16
N PHE A 64 -19.39 -4.53 -0.30
CA PHE A 64 -18.63 -5.62 0.31
C PHE A 64 -17.96 -6.52 -0.74
N PHE A 65 -18.71 -6.98 -1.75
CA PHE A 65 -18.15 -7.82 -2.82
C PHE A 65 -17.14 -7.06 -3.68
N VAL A 66 -17.40 -5.77 -3.97
CA VAL A 66 -16.44 -4.92 -4.70
C VAL A 66 -15.13 -4.79 -3.91
N PHE A 67 -15.20 -4.56 -2.60
CA PHE A 67 -14.02 -4.52 -1.74
C PHE A 67 -13.28 -5.85 -1.76
N LEU A 68 -13.97 -6.98 -1.61
CA LEU A 68 -13.35 -8.30 -1.60
C LEU A 68 -12.61 -8.60 -2.90
N ILE A 69 -13.26 -8.36 -4.05
CA ILE A 69 -12.65 -8.55 -5.38
C ILE A 69 -11.43 -7.64 -5.52
N ASN A 70 -11.54 -6.36 -5.14
CA ASN A 70 -10.44 -5.41 -5.25
C ASN A 70 -9.27 -5.75 -4.31
N ALA A 71 -9.56 -6.22 -3.09
CA ALA A 71 -8.54 -6.65 -2.13
C ALA A 71 -7.75 -7.85 -2.66
N VAL A 72 -8.45 -8.87 -3.18
CA VAL A 72 -7.81 -10.04 -3.79
C VAL A 72 -7.00 -9.64 -5.02
N PHE A 73 -7.56 -8.78 -5.88
CA PHE A 73 -6.85 -8.28 -7.05
C PHE A 73 -5.59 -7.49 -6.67
N SER A 74 -5.67 -6.64 -5.64
CA SER A 74 -4.53 -5.91 -5.10
C SER A 74 -3.42 -6.84 -4.59
N CYS A 75 -3.76 -7.97 -3.95
CA CYS A 75 -2.78 -8.99 -3.59
C CYS A 75 -2.12 -9.65 -4.81
N PHE A 76 -2.88 -9.95 -5.87
CA PHE A 76 -2.29 -10.52 -7.10
C PHE A 76 -1.38 -9.54 -7.82
N LEU A 77 -1.71 -8.25 -7.79
CA LEU A 77 -0.90 -7.21 -8.40
C LEU A 77 0.51 -7.18 -7.80
N ILE A 78 0.65 -7.17 -6.48
CA ILE A 78 1.99 -7.15 -5.86
C ILE A 78 2.78 -8.43 -6.16
N VAL A 79 2.12 -9.58 -6.27
CA VAL A 79 2.80 -10.86 -6.62
C VAL A 79 3.47 -10.79 -8.00
N LYS A 80 2.97 -9.95 -8.93
CA LYS A 80 3.58 -9.77 -10.25
C LYS A 80 5.03 -9.29 -10.17
N ASP A 81 5.37 -8.55 -9.12
CA ASP A 81 6.67 -7.88 -9.00
C ASP A 81 7.78 -8.86 -8.61
N GLU A 82 7.42 -10.04 -8.09
CA GLU A 82 8.36 -11.11 -7.77
C GLU A 82 9.23 -11.50 -8.98
N ALA A 83 8.64 -11.54 -10.18
CA ALA A 83 9.38 -11.84 -11.40
C ALA A 83 10.47 -10.80 -11.73
N VAL A 84 10.32 -9.57 -11.23
CA VAL A 84 11.29 -8.48 -11.35
C VAL A 84 12.30 -8.56 -10.21
N HIS A 85 11.85 -8.78 -8.97
CA HIS A 85 12.74 -8.93 -7.81
C HIS A 85 13.73 -10.08 -8.00
N LEU A 86 13.31 -11.22 -8.56
CA LEU A 86 14.22 -12.33 -8.85
C LEU A 86 15.40 -11.97 -9.77
N LYS A 87 15.27 -10.90 -10.58
CA LYS A 87 16.29 -10.45 -11.52
C LYS A 87 17.20 -9.36 -10.96
N TYR A 88 16.66 -8.49 -10.11
CA TYR A 88 17.36 -7.24 -9.72
C TYR A 88 17.54 -7.06 -8.20
N ALA A 89 16.74 -7.74 -7.38
CA ALA A 89 16.79 -7.61 -5.93
C ALA A 89 17.91 -8.46 -5.33
N ASN A 90 18.57 -7.91 -4.32
CA ASN A 90 19.49 -8.69 -3.48
C ASN A 90 18.72 -9.47 -2.39
N SER A 91 19.39 -10.35 -1.65
CA SER A 91 18.75 -11.17 -0.61
C SER A 91 18.04 -10.37 0.48
N PHE A 92 18.53 -9.17 0.83
CA PHE A 92 17.89 -8.31 1.82
C PHE A 92 16.58 -7.73 1.28
N GLU A 93 16.60 -7.21 0.06
CA GLU A 93 15.40 -6.69 -0.62
C GLU A 93 14.37 -7.81 -0.81
N GLN A 94 14.78 -9.00 -1.24
CA GLN A 94 13.90 -10.17 -1.34
C GLN A 94 13.18 -10.49 -0.03
N TYR A 95 13.91 -10.48 1.10
CA TYR A 95 13.30 -10.70 2.41
C TYR A 95 12.32 -9.59 2.80
N LEU A 96 12.68 -8.33 2.53
CA LEU A 96 11.82 -7.17 2.78
C LEU A 96 10.50 -7.28 2.00
N HIS A 97 10.56 -7.66 0.72
CA HIS A 97 9.38 -7.81 -0.15
C HIS A 97 8.51 -8.98 0.29
N ALA A 98 9.10 -10.13 0.64
CA ALA A 98 8.34 -11.25 1.17
C ALA A 98 7.55 -10.85 2.43
N LEU A 99 8.15 -10.05 3.32
CA LEU A 99 7.49 -9.54 4.51
C LEU A 99 6.36 -8.56 4.16
N LEU A 100 6.59 -7.64 3.22
CA LEU A 100 5.57 -6.73 2.72
C LEU A 100 4.39 -7.48 2.09
N PHE A 101 4.65 -8.56 1.33
CA PHE A 101 3.61 -9.38 0.70
C PHE A 101 2.75 -10.12 1.72
N VAL A 102 3.33 -10.58 2.83
CA VAL A 102 2.58 -11.18 3.94
C VAL A 102 1.76 -10.13 4.69
N LEU A 103 2.32 -8.94 4.89
CA LEU A 103 1.64 -7.87 5.61
C LEU A 103 0.51 -7.24 4.81
N HIS A 104 0.60 -7.15 3.48
CA HIS A 104 -0.41 -6.54 2.62
C HIS A 104 -1.85 -7.07 2.84
N PRO A 105 -2.13 -8.40 2.76
CA PRO A 105 -3.46 -8.92 3.07
C PRO A 105 -3.85 -8.70 4.54
N VAL A 106 -2.90 -8.66 5.47
CA VAL A 106 -3.17 -8.35 6.89
C VAL A 106 -3.64 -6.91 7.04
N ILE A 107 -3.00 -5.95 6.36
CA ILE A 107 -3.43 -4.54 6.35
C ILE A 107 -4.81 -4.40 5.72
N LEU A 108 -5.09 -5.11 4.62
CA LEU A 108 -6.43 -5.13 4.00
C LEU A 108 -7.50 -5.71 4.94
N CYS A 109 -7.17 -6.75 5.71
CA CYS A 109 -8.05 -7.28 6.76
C CYS A 109 -8.29 -6.25 7.87
N ILE A 110 -7.25 -5.57 8.36
CA ILE A 110 -7.40 -4.51 9.37
C ILE A 110 -8.31 -3.39 8.84
N LEU A 111 -8.09 -2.97 7.59
CA LEU A 111 -8.91 -1.97 6.91
C LEU A 111 -10.38 -2.45 6.81
N PHE A 112 -10.61 -3.70 6.45
CA PHE A 112 -11.94 -4.31 6.41
C PHE A 112 -12.64 -4.29 7.79
N PHE A 113 -11.96 -4.70 8.86
CA PHE A 113 -12.52 -4.69 10.22
C PHE A 113 -12.77 -3.27 10.74
N SER A 114 -12.06 -2.27 10.22
CA SER A 114 -12.20 -0.87 10.60
C SER A 114 -13.39 -0.16 9.95
N TRP A 115 -14.13 -0.81 9.05
CA TRP A 115 -15.14 -0.16 8.20
C TRP A 115 -16.25 0.54 8.99
N SER A 116 -16.71 -0.08 10.08
CA SER A 116 -17.73 0.51 10.95
C SER A 116 -17.30 1.79 11.65
N LEU A 117 -15.99 2.10 11.71
CA LEU A 117 -15.48 3.35 12.26
C LEU A 117 -15.79 4.56 11.36
N PHE A 118 -16.07 4.31 10.07
CA PHE A 118 -16.27 5.32 9.04
C PHE A 118 -17.70 5.40 8.55
N ALA A 119 -18.34 4.25 8.33
CA ALA A 119 -19.66 4.19 7.75
C ALA A 119 -20.56 3.19 8.48
N LYS A 120 -21.88 3.39 8.36
CA LYS A 120 -22.86 2.44 8.90
C LYS A 120 -22.71 1.09 8.19
N SER A 121 -22.81 0.00 8.96
CA SER A 121 -22.77 -1.36 8.45
C SER A 121 -24.14 -2.03 8.57
N GLU A 122 -24.53 -2.75 7.51
CA GLU A 122 -25.67 -3.69 7.56
C GLU A 122 -25.34 -4.93 8.41
N PHE A 123 -24.06 -5.19 8.65
CA PHE A 123 -23.58 -6.36 9.38
C PHE A 123 -23.36 -6.02 10.87
N LEU A 124 -24.22 -6.56 11.74
CA LEU A 124 -24.21 -6.28 13.18
C LEU A 124 -22.87 -6.56 13.87
N PHE A 125 -22.10 -7.55 13.39
CA PHE A 125 -20.80 -7.92 13.94
C PHE A 125 -19.80 -6.74 13.98
N PHE A 126 -19.84 -5.83 13.01
CA PHE A 126 -18.88 -4.74 12.91
C PHE A 126 -19.20 -3.57 13.85
N ASN A 127 -20.43 -3.49 14.37
CA ASN A 127 -20.86 -2.38 15.24
C ASN A 127 -20.23 -2.43 16.65
N TYR A 128 -19.46 -3.48 16.97
CA TYR A 128 -18.79 -3.65 18.26
C TYR A 128 -17.41 -2.99 18.35
N PHE A 129 -16.85 -2.51 17.23
CA PHE A 129 -15.53 -1.87 17.21
C PHE A 129 -15.64 -0.35 17.42
N ASP A 130 -15.26 0.16 18.60
CA ASP A 130 -15.10 1.60 18.88
C ASP A 130 -13.62 1.95 19.06
N PHE A 131 -12.84 1.86 17.97
CA PHE A 131 -11.40 2.14 17.94
C PHE A 131 -11.11 3.54 17.41
N LYS A 132 -11.20 4.53 18.31
CA LYS A 132 -11.05 5.95 17.96
C LYS A 132 -9.66 6.28 17.41
N LEU A 133 -8.59 5.73 17.99
CA LEU A 133 -7.23 6.05 17.53
C LEU A 133 -6.96 5.37 16.18
N LEU A 134 -7.40 4.13 16.01
CA LEU A 134 -7.27 3.41 14.74
C LEU A 134 -7.89 4.18 13.58
N LYS A 135 -9.06 4.80 13.80
CA LYS A 135 -9.71 5.66 12.79
C LYS A 135 -8.78 6.76 12.28
N TYR A 136 -8.12 7.49 13.19
CA TYR A 136 -7.19 8.56 12.82
C TYR A 136 -5.94 8.02 12.14
N VAL A 137 -5.41 6.87 12.59
CA VAL A 137 -4.26 6.20 11.95
C VAL A 137 -4.59 5.80 10.53
N ILE A 138 -5.76 5.22 10.27
CA ILE A 138 -6.21 4.82 8.93
C ILE A 138 -6.38 6.03 8.01
N LEU A 139 -6.98 7.12 8.50
CA LEU A 139 -7.08 8.38 7.73
C LEU A 139 -5.70 8.94 7.39
N THR A 140 -4.77 8.89 8.35
CA THR A 140 -3.39 9.34 8.14
C THR A 140 -2.70 8.47 7.10
N GLN A 141 -2.85 7.15 7.18
CA GLN A 141 -2.30 6.21 6.22
C GLN A 141 -2.90 6.42 4.82
N PHE A 142 -4.20 6.69 4.71
CA PHE A 142 -4.85 7.03 3.44
C PHE A 142 -4.25 8.28 2.79
N ILE A 143 -4.10 9.36 3.57
CA ILE A 143 -3.50 10.62 3.09
C ILE A 143 -2.04 10.38 2.67
N LEU A 144 -1.27 9.68 3.49
CA LEU A 144 0.13 9.34 3.17
C LEU A 144 0.23 8.46 1.93
N ALA A 145 -0.68 7.49 1.74
CA ALA A 145 -0.72 6.65 0.55
C ALA A 145 -1.06 7.46 -0.72
N ILE A 146 -1.93 8.47 -0.64
CA ILE A 146 -2.16 9.41 -1.75
C ILE A 146 -0.89 10.21 -2.07
N ILE A 147 -0.23 10.74 -1.03
CA ILE A 147 1.04 11.48 -1.22
C ILE A 147 2.09 10.56 -1.84
N PHE A 148 2.18 9.32 -1.38
CA PHE A 148 3.09 8.31 -1.89
C PHE A 148 2.80 7.92 -3.34
N PHE A 149 1.54 7.75 -3.72
CA PHE A 149 1.11 7.51 -5.10
C PHE A 149 1.60 8.62 -6.04
N TRP A 150 1.36 9.89 -5.66
CA TRP A 150 1.85 11.02 -6.45
C TRP A 150 3.36 11.12 -6.47
N TYR A 151 4.02 10.85 -5.34
CA TYR A 151 5.48 10.77 -5.28
C TYR A 151 6.02 9.73 -6.27
N GLN A 152 5.47 8.52 -6.30
CA GLN A 152 5.91 7.47 -7.22
C GLN A 152 5.76 7.90 -8.68
N ILE A 153 4.63 8.51 -9.04
CA ILE A 153 4.39 9.03 -10.40
C ILE A 153 5.43 10.11 -10.73
N ILE A 154 5.54 11.14 -9.90
CA ILE A 154 6.35 12.33 -10.19
C ILE A 154 7.85 12.00 -10.18
N TYR A 155 8.32 11.38 -9.10
CA TYR A 155 9.75 11.17 -8.88
C TYR A 155 10.35 10.20 -9.88
N TRP A 156 9.73 9.04 -10.09
CA TRP A 156 10.30 8.00 -10.94
C TRP A 156 10.07 8.22 -12.44
N ASN A 157 8.96 8.85 -12.83
CA ASN A 157 8.65 9.06 -14.24
C ASN A 157 9.19 10.37 -14.80
N PHE A 158 9.34 11.41 -13.98
CA PHE A 158 9.79 12.73 -14.43
C PHE A 158 11.18 13.05 -13.88
N VAL A 159 11.37 13.11 -12.56
CA VAL A 159 12.64 13.58 -11.96
C VAL A 159 13.84 12.69 -12.30
N ILE A 160 13.75 11.39 -12.07
CA ILE A 160 14.87 10.47 -12.31
C ILE A 160 15.09 10.19 -13.79
N LYS A 161 14.02 10.20 -14.59
CA LYS A 161 14.12 9.95 -16.03
C LYS A 161 15.01 11.00 -16.69
N ASP A 162 14.82 12.27 -16.33
CA ASP A 162 15.58 13.39 -16.89
C ASP A 162 17.06 13.30 -16.49
N ASN A 163 17.37 13.02 -15.21
CA ASN A 163 18.75 12.85 -14.73
C ASN A 163 19.53 11.74 -15.44
N VAL A 164 18.88 10.61 -15.78
CA VAL A 164 19.55 9.50 -16.49
C VAL A 164 19.80 9.85 -17.96
N TYR A 165 18.89 10.60 -18.60
CA TYR A 165 19.11 11.09 -19.97
C TYR A 165 20.22 12.15 -20.02
N ASP A 166 20.24 13.08 -19.07
CA ASP A 166 21.27 14.12 -18.99
C ASP A 166 22.67 13.54 -18.70
N ALA A 167 22.77 12.57 -17.79
CA ALA A 167 24.02 11.86 -17.52
C ALA A 167 24.55 11.11 -18.76
N LYS A 168 23.66 10.48 -19.55
CA LYS A 168 24.03 9.84 -20.82
C LYS A 168 24.37 10.82 -21.95
N ARG A 169 23.82 12.03 -21.91
CA ARG A 169 24.09 13.10 -22.89
C ARG A 169 25.42 13.79 -22.62
N ASN A 170 25.78 13.98 -21.36
CA ASN A 170 27.03 14.63 -20.94
C ASN A 170 28.24 13.68 -20.92
N SER A 171 28.04 12.38 -21.14
CA SER A 171 29.10 11.37 -21.26
C SER A 171 29.44 10.99 -22.71
N LYS A 172 28.83 11.68 -23.68
CA LYS A 172 29.16 11.60 -25.11
C LYS A 172 29.79 12.91 -25.56
#